data_AF-A0A547L7Y4-F1
#
_entry.id   AF-A0A547L7Y4-F1
#
_cell.length_a   1.000
_cell.length_b   1.000
_cell.length_c   1.000
_cell.angle_alpha   90.00
_cell.angle_beta   90.00
_cell.angle_gamma   90.00
#
_symmetry.space_group_name_H-M   'P 1'
#
loop_
_entity.id
_entity.type
_entity.pdbx_description
1 polymer ?
#
loop_
_entity_poly.entity_id
_entity_poly.type
_entity_poly.pdbx_seq_one_letter_code
_entity_poly.pdbx_strand_id
1 'polypeptide(L)'
;MTEEPSERLIEQRIRNRIYEILEILADCDAGVDIVGIKGYFYLFEDFVHRPSIEAGTSALSKDERAVVLEIAEFLEAASETNPDFTKAEFIDSDWPGKIAPAARDARALFLRRGLFSEKVEEAEPGQPAAIATAR
;
A
#
# COMPACT_ATOMS: atom_id res chain seq x y z
N MET A 1 -12.35 -3.33 28.35
CA MET A 1 -11.63 -4.34 27.55
C MET A 1 -11.65 -3.84 26.12
N THR A 2 -10.50 -3.49 25.55
CA THR A 2 -10.39 -3.27 24.10
C THR A 2 -10.48 -4.65 23.47
N GLU A 3 -11.64 -4.96 22.91
CA GLU A 3 -11.84 -6.13 22.06
C GLU A 3 -10.82 -6.08 20.93
N GLU A 4 -10.12 -7.19 20.67
CA GLU A 4 -9.14 -7.24 19.58
C GLU A 4 -9.86 -7.06 18.25
N PRO A 5 -9.31 -6.24 17.32
CA PRO A 5 -9.92 -6.07 16.02
C PRO A 5 -9.94 -7.41 15.27
N SER A 6 -11.03 -7.68 14.56
CA SER A 6 -11.12 -8.87 13.73
C SER A 6 -10.09 -8.86 12.60
N GLU A 7 -9.75 -10.04 12.08
CA GLU A 7 -8.88 -10.18 10.92
C GLU A 7 -9.38 -9.37 9.72
N ARG A 8 -10.70 -9.35 9.51
CA ARG A 8 -11.31 -8.59 8.41
C ARG A 8 -11.09 -7.09 8.58
N LEU A 9 -11.19 -6.56 9.80
CA LEU A 9 -10.94 -5.14 10.08
C LEU A 9 -9.44 -4.79 9.97
N ILE A 10 -8.57 -5.70 10.38
CA ILE A 10 -7.11 -5.56 10.20
C ILE A 10 -6.76 -5.43 8.71
N GLU A 11 -7.26 -6.34 7.87
CA GLU A 11 -6.95 -6.33 6.43
C GLU A 11 -7.48 -5.09 5.70
N GLN A 12 -8.63 -4.56 6.12
CA GLN A 12 -9.16 -3.30 5.59
C GLN A 12 -8.25 -2.10 5.90
N ARG A 13 -7.81 -1.99 7.16
CA ARG A 13 -6.87 -0.95 7.59
C ARG A 13 -5.53 -1.06 6.86
N ILE A 14 -5.08 -2.27 6.60
CA ILE A 14 -3.87 -2.51 5.81
C ILE A 14 -4.03 -2.01 4.38
N ARG A 15 -5.14 -2.32 3.71
CA ARG A 15 -5.39 -1.77 2.37
C ARG A 15 -5.42 -0.23 2.41
N ASN A 16 -6.02 0.38 3.41
CA ASN A 16 -6.00 1.83 3.57
C ASN A 16 -4.57 2.36 3.81
N ARG A 17 -3.75 1.67 4.60
CA ARG A 17 -2.36 2.06 4.80
C ARG A 17 -1.52 1.93 3.51
N ILE A 18 -1.76 0.90 2.72
CA ILE A 18 -1.19 0.77 1.37
C ILE A 18 -1.58 1.96 0.50
N TYR A 19 -2.84 2.39 0.55
CA TYR A 19 -3.27 3.60 -0.15
C TYR A 19 -2.47 4.84 0.27
N GLU A 20 -2.27 5.06 1.57
CA GLU A 20 -1.46 6.18 2.08
C GLU A 20 0.00 6.12 1.58
N ILE A 21 0.57 4.92 1.49
CA ILE A 21 1.91 4.71 0.90
C ILE A 21 1.93 5.13 -0.57
N LEU A 22 0.90 4.78 -1.33
CA LEU A 22 0.77 5.21 -2.73
C LEU A 22 0.66 6.73 -2.86
N GLU A 23 0.07 7.44 -1.88
CA GLU A 23 0.08 8.90 -1.87
C GLU A 23 1.49 9.46 -1.71
N ILE A 24 2.28 8.90 -0.78
CA ILE A 24 3.68 9.28 -0.58
C ILE A 24 4.49 9.08 -1.87
N LEU A 25 4.38 7.92 -2.51
CA LEU A 25 5.10 7.62 -3.75
C LEU A 25 4.65 8.50 -4.93
N ALA A 26 3.36 8.82 -5.00
CA ALA A 26 2.78 9.68 -6.04
C ALA A 26 3.29 11.13 -5.97
N ASP A 27 3.74 11.58 -4.80
CA ASP A 27 4.30 12.91 -4.54
C ASP A 27 5.78 13.04 -4.98
N CYS A 28 6.37 11.99 -5.56
CA CYS A 28 7.72 12.01 -6.13
C CYS A 28 8.77 12.44 -5.08
N ASP A 29 9.55 13.49 -5.35
CA ASP A 29 10.64 13.96 -4.49
C ASP A 29 10.14 14.35 -3.10
N ALA A 30 8.95 14.95 -3.01
CA ALA A 30 8.34 15.30 -1.73
C ALA A 30 8.01 14.05 -0.89
N GLY A 31 7.68 12.93 -1.54
CA GLY A 31 7.53 11.64 -0.89
C GLY A 31 8.81 11.18 -0.21
N VAL A 32 9.94 11.29 -0.92
CA VAL A 32 11.27 10.95 -0.39
C VAL A 32 11.62 11.82 0.82
N ASP A 33 11.28 13.11 0.78
CA ASP A 33 11.52 14.03 1.88
C ASP A 33 10.73 13.67 3.16
N ILE A 34 9.52 13.15 3.02
CA ILE A 34 8.66 12.78 4.15
C ILE A 34 9.21 11.57 4.91
N VAL A 35 9.62 10.52 4.19
CA VAL A 35 9.98 9.22 4.80
C VAL A 35 11.48 8.97 4.87
N GLY A 36 12.28 9.79 4.19
CA GLY A 36 13.71 9.57 3.99
C GLY A 36 14.00 8.40 3.05
N ILE A 37 15.21 8.33 2.51
CA ILE A 37 15.56 7.35 1.46
C ILE A 37 15.36 5.89 1.89
N LYS A 38 15.83 5.52 3.09
CA LYS A 38 15.66 4.15 3.59
C LYS A 38 14.20 3.82 3.82
N GLY A 39 13.43 4.74 4.41
CA GLY A 39 12.00 4.57 4.58
C GLY A 39 11.31 4.36 3.23
N TYR A 40 11.68 5.15 2.22
CA TYR A 40 11.12 5.11 0.88
C TYR A 40 11.25 3.73 0.22
N PHE A 41 12.44 3.10 0.28
CA PHE A 41 12.65 1.78 -0.31
C PHE A 41 11.88 0.66 0.39
N TYR A 42 11.68 0.75 1.71
CA TYR A 42 11.05 -0.30 2.50
C TYR A 42 9.56 -0.05 2.82
N LEU A 43 8.92 0.93 2.16
CA LEU A 43 7.52 1.29 2.38
C LEU A 43 6.54 0.10 2.29
N PHE A 44 6.85 -0.89 1.45
CA PHE A 44 5.97 -2.04 1.18
C PHE A 44 6.36 -3.34 1.90
N GLU A 45 7.51 -3.41 2.58
CA GLU A 45 8.07 -4.66 3.12
C GLU A 45 7.10 -5.38 4.07
N ASP A 46 6.39 -4.62 4.89
CA ASP A 46 5.40 -5.13 5.86
C ASP A 46 4.11 -5.68 5.24
N PHE A 47 3.89 -5.49 3.93
CA PHE A 47 2.61 -5.72 3.27
C PHE A 47 2.65 -6.78 2.17
N VAL A 48 3.75 -6.89 1.42
CA VAL A 48 3.83 -7.78 0.22
C VAL A 48 3.89 -9.27 0.55
N HIS A 49 4.28 -9.64 1.79
CA HIS A 49 4.44 -11.04 2.23
C HIS A 49 3.43 -11.48 3.30
N ARG A 50 2.27 -10.82 3.37
CA ARG A 50 1.27 -11.16 4.40
C ARG A 50 0.63 -12.53 4.16
N PRO A 51 0.45 -13.36 5.21
CA PRO A 51 -0.26 -14.64 5.09
C PRO A 51 -1.69 -14.53 4.56
N SER A 52 -2.37 -13.40 4.82
CA SER A 52 -3.73 -13.14 4.30
C SER A 52 -3.80 -13.09 2.77
N ILE A 53 -2.70 -12.74 2.11
CA ILE A 53 -2.60 -12.74 0.65
C ILE A 53 -2.58 -14.18 0.12
N GLU A 54 -1.79 -15.05 0.74
CA GLU A 54 -1.69 -16.47 0.37
C GLU A 54 -2.98 -17.23 0.70
N ALA A 55 -3.59 -16.91 1.85
CA ALA A 55 -4.85 -17.49 2.29
C ALA A 55 -6.08 -16.98 1.52
N GLY A 56 -5.93 -15.94 0.68
CA GLY A 56 -7.03 -15.34 -0.07
C GLY A 56 -8.03 -14.54 0.79
N THR A 57 -7.63 -14.11 2.00
CA THR A 57 -8.45 -13.34 2.94
C THR A 57 -8.11 -11.85 2.96
N SER A 58 -7.13 -11.42 2.15
CA SER A 58 -6.75 -10.01 2.01
C SER A 58 -7.89 -9.13 1.52
N ALA A 59 -7.91 -7.87 1.95
CA ALA A 59 -8.83 -6.84 1.45
C ALA A 59 -8.46 -6.30 0.06
N LEU A 60 -7.24 -6.58 -0.42
CA LEU A 60 -6.80 -6.20 -1.76
C LEU A 60 -7.58 -6.96 -2.82
N SER A 61 -8.03 -6.27 -3.87
CA SER A 61 -8.46 -6.96 -5.08
C SER A 61 -7.24 -7.56 -5.82
N LYS A 62 -7.51 -8.44 -6.79
CA LYS A 62 -6.45 -9.02 -7.63
C LYS A 62 -5.64 -7.94 -8.37
N ASP A 63 -6.32 -6.94 -8.90
CA ASP A 63 -5.69 -5.85 -9.66
C ASP A 63 -4.87 -4.93 -8.75
N GLU A 64 -5.41 -4.60 -7.57
CA GLU A 64 -4.67 -3.82 -6.55
C GLU A 64 -3.41 -4.55 -6.10
N ARG A 65 -3.51 -5.86 -5.85
CA ARG A 65 -2.35 -6.68 -5.48
C ARG A 65 -1.29 -6.68 -6.57
N ALA A 66 -1.68 -6.87 -7.83
CA ALA A 66 -0.74 -6.92 -8.94
C ALA A 66 0.06 -5.61 -9.07
N VAL A 67 -0.62 -4.48 -9.00
CA VAL A 67 0.02 -3.16 -9.08
C VAL A 67 0.91 -2.87 -7.86
N VAL A 68 0.50 -3.28 -6.66
CA VAL A 68 1.34 -3.12 -5.46
C VAL A 68 2.64 -3.93 -5.58
N LEU A 69 2.58 -5.15 -6.11
CA LEU A 69 3.77 -5.97 -6.34
C LEU A 69 4.70 -5.35 -7.38
N GLU A 70 4.16 -4.85 -8.48
CA GLU A 70 4.94 -4.15 -9.52
C GLU A 70 5.68 -2.92 -8.95
N ILE A 71 5.02 -2.12 -8.12
CA ILE A 71 5.65 -0.96 -7.47
C ILE A 71 6.71 -1.39 -6.45
N ALA A 72 6.46 -2.46 -5.70
CA ALA A 72 7.44 -3.01 -4.76
C ALA A 72 8.70 -3.49 -5.49
N GLU A 73 8.56 -4.16 -6.63
CA GLU A 73 9.68 -4.55 -7.49
C GLU A 73 10.48 -3.34 -8.00
N PHE A 74 9.82 -2.22 -8.34
CA PHE A 74 10.53 -0.98 -8.70
C PHE A 74 11.31 -0.37 -7.54
N LEU A 75 10.76 -0.40 -6.33
CA LEU A 75 11.46 0.10 -5.14
C LEU A 75 12.66 -0.77 -4.80
N GLU A 76 12.51 -2.10 -4.90
CA GLU A 76 13.60 -3.05 -4.72
C GLU A 76 14.71 -2.81 -5.74
N ALA A 77 14.37 -2.75 -7.04
CA ALA A 77 15.34 -2.47 -8.11
C ALA A 77 16.06 -1.12 -7.93
N ALA A 78 15.34 -0.08 -7.48
CA ALA A 78 15.93 1.22 -7.17
C ALA A 78 16.91 1.12 -5.99
N SER A 79 16.61 0.32 -4.97
CA SER A 79 17.48 0.09 -3.82
C SER A 79 18.73 -0.72 -4.18
N GLU A 80 18.59 -1.76 -5.01
CA GLU A 80 19.70 -2.62 -5.43
C GLU A 80 20.66 -1.91 -6.38
N THR A 81 20.12 -1.08 -7.28
CA THR A 81 20.94 -0.30 -8.21
C THR A 81 21.74 0.78 -7.48
N ASN A 82 21.22 1.28 -6.36
CA ASN A 82 21.76 2.46 -5.69
C ASN A 82 21.81 2.32 -4.15
N PRO A 83 22.50 1.29 -3.62
CA PRO A 83 22.44 0.98 -2.19
C PRO A 83 23.03 2.08 -1.29
N ASP A 84 23.94 2.89 -1.83
CA ASP A 84 24.69 3.92 -1.11
C ASP A 84 24.25 5.35 -1.42
N PHE A 85 23.15 5.54 -2.15
CA PHE A 85 22.67 6.88 -2.46
C PHE A 85 22.36 7.68 -1.20
N THR A 86 22.85 8.92 -1.20
CA THR A 86 22.28 9.97 -0.35
C THR A 86 20.88 10.32 -0.85
N LYS A 87 20.09 10.96 0.01
CA LYS A 87 18.76 11.45 -0.37
C LYS A 87 18.80 12.35 -1.62
N ALA A 88 19.81 13.23 -1.72
CA ALA A 88 19.95 14.16 -2.84
C ALA A 88 20.27 13.41 -4.15
N GLU A 89 21.21 12.46 -4.11
CA GLU A 89 21.54 11.64 -5.28
C GLU A 89 20.33 10.82 -5.76
N PHE A 90 19.51 10.30 -4.85
CA PHE A 90 18.30 9.58 -5.22
C PHE A 90 17.26 10.49 -5.89
N ILE A 91 17.05 11.70 -5.38
CA ILE A 91 16.16 12.68 -6.01
C ILE A 91 16.65 13.04 -7.42
N ASP A 92 17.96 13.24 -7.59
CA ASP A 92 18.56 13.60 -8.88
C ASP A 92 18.62 12.44 -9.90
N SER A 93 18.40 11.19 -9.47
CA SER A 93 18.58 9.96 -10.27
C SER A 93 17.40 9.57 -11.18
N ASP A 94 16.34 10.38 -11.20
CA ASP A 94 15.08 10.13 -11.93
C ASP A 94 14.27 8.91 -11.43
N TRP A 95 14.75 8.16 -10.43
CA TRP A 95 14.01 7.05 -9.82
C TRP A 95 12.66 7.48 -9.23
N PRO A 96 12.55 8.58 -8.43
CA PRO A 96 11.25 9.08 -8.00
C PRO A 96 10.31 9.41 -9.17
N GLY A 97 10.86 10.02 -10.23
CA GLY A 97 10.13 10.37 -11.46
C GLY A 97 9.60 9.16 -12.22
N LYS A 98 10.27 8.01 -12.15
CA LYS A 98 9.83 6.74 -12.73
C LYS A 98 8.79 6.02 -11.88
N ILE A 99 8.89 6.10 -10.56
CA ILE A 99 7.99 5.40 -9.63
C ILE A 99 6.66 6.15 -9.47
N ALA A 100 6.70 7.49 -9.41
CA ALA A 100 5.53 8.30 -9.11
C ALA A 100 4.35 8.12 -10.09
N PRO A 101 4.55 7.98 -11.43
CA PRO A 101 3.46 7.69 -12.35
C PRO A 101 2.72 6.38 -12.03
N ALA A 102 3.45 5.29 -11.78
CA ALA A 102 2.86 4.00 -11.41
C ALA A 102 2.07 4.11 -10.09
N ALA A 103 2.62 4.82 -9.10
CA ALA A 103 1.93 5.07 -7.84
C ALA A 103 0.63 5.90 -8.00
N ARG A 104 0.61 6.88 -8.91
CA ARG A 104 -0.61 7.66 -9.21
C ARG A 104 -1.70 6.80 -9.85
N ASP A 105 -1.33 5.94 -10.79
CA ASP A 105 -2.27 5.01 -11.42
C ASP A 105 -2.82 3.99 -10.42
N ALA A 106 -1.96 3.47 -9.54
CA ALA A 106 -2.34 2.61 -8.42
C ALA A 106 -3.30 3.31 -7.45
N ARG A 107 -2.99 4.54 -7.05
CA ARG A 107 -3.84 5.35 -6.19
C ARG A 107 -5.23 5.55 -6.80
N ALA A 108 -5.29 5.83 -8.09
CA ALA A 108 -6.55 5.97 -8.82
C ALA A 108 -7.34 4.65 -8.84
N LEU A 109 -6.67 3.51 -9.01
CA LEU A 109 -7.29 2.18 -8.91
C LEU A 109 -7.91 1.94 -7.53
N PHE A 110 -7.19 2.25 -6.45
CA PHE A 110 -7.71 2.10 -5.08
C PHE A 110 -8.93 2.98 -4.83
N LEU A 111 -8.90 4.24 -5.29
CA LEU A 111 -10.02 5.18 -5.12
C LEU A 111 -11.27 4.80 -5.93
N ARG A 112 -11.15 4.07 -7.04
CA ARG A 112 -12.32 3.60 -7.80
C ARG A 112 -13.21 2.67 -6.97
N ARG A 113 -12.61 1.85 -6.10
CA ARG A 113 -13.37 1.03 -5.14
C ARG A 113 -13.73 1.80 -3.87
N GLY A 114 -13.00 2.85 -3.54
CA GLY A 114 -13.16 3.63 -2.31
C GLY A 114 -12.23 3.17 -1.19
N LEU A 115 -12.27 3.86 -0.05
CA LEU A 115 -11.54 3.50 1.17
C LEU A 115 -12.45 2.74 2.13
N PHE A 116 -11.89 1.76 2.82
CA PHE A 116 -12.63 0.99 3.81
C PHE A 116 -12.82 1.78 5.10
N SER A 117 -13.88 1.46 5.84
CA SER A 117 -14.03 1.93 7.22
C SER A 117 -12.94 1.33 8.12
N GLU A 118 -12.35 2.15 8.98
CA GLU A 118 -11.42 1.66 10.01
C GLU A 118 -12.13 1.11 11.26
N LYS A 119 -13.46 1.25 11.34
CA LYS A 119 -14.23 0.99 12.57
C LYS A 119 -15.23 -0.14 12.45
N VAL A 120 -15.74 -0.40 11.26
CA VAL A 120 -16.73 -1.45 11.01
C VAL A 120 -16.25 -2.37 9.92
N GLU A 121 -16.64 -3.64 10.00
CA GLU A 121 -16.34 -4.58 8.94
C GLU A 121 -17.18 -4.31 7.70
N GLU A 122 -16.52 -4.31 6.55
CA GLU A 122 -17.16 -4.10 5.27
C GLU A 122 -16.85 -5.29 4.34
N ALA A 123 -17.79 -5.67 3.49
CA ALA A 123 -17.56 -6.65 2.43
C ALA A 123 -16.76 -6.00 1.29
N GLU A 124 -17.21 -4.83 0.86
CA GLU A 124 -16.56 -3.93 -0.10
C GLU A 124 -16.56 -2.50 0.49
N PRO A 125 -15.69 -1.58 0.06
CA PRO A 125 -15.63 -0.25 0.67
C PRO A 125 -17.00 0.44 0.67
N GLY A 126 -17.43 0.91 1.83
CA GLY A 126 -18.75 1.52 2.04
C GLY A 126 -19.94 0.54 2.04
N GLN A 127 -19.70 -0.77 1.95
CA GLN A 127 -20.71 -1.82 2.06
C GLN A 127 -20.49 -2.64 3.33
N PRO A 128 -21.31 -2.46 4.39
CA PRO A 128 -21.18 -3.23 5.62
C PRO A 128 -21.17 -4.74 5.36
N ALA A 129 -20.31 -5.46 6.05
CA ALA A 129 -20.33 -6.92 6.01
C ALA A 129 -21.69 -7.40 6.53
N ALA A 130 -22.37 -8.27 5.77
CA ALA A 130 -23.64 -8.81 6.21
C ALA A 130 -23.44 -9.54 7.54
N ILE A 131 -24.17 -9.12 8.58
CA ILE A 131 -24.23 -9.86 9.84
C ILE A 131 -24.81 -11.23 9.49
N ALA A 132 -24.01 -12.29 9.62
CA ALA A 132 -24.53 -13.63 9.52
C ALA A 132 -25.51 -13.85 10.68
N THR A 133 -26.79 -13.58 10.45
CA THR A 133 -27.87 -14.01 11.35
C THR A 133 -27.87 -15.53 11.33
N ALA A 134 -27.15 -16.13 12.26
CA ALA A 134 -27.30 -17.54 12.59
C ALA A 134 -28.77 -17.77 12.98
N ARG A 135 -29.45 -18.61 12.20
CA ARG A 135 -30.74 -19.20 12.55
C ARG A 135 -30.51 -20.61 13.09
#